data_AF-A0A9P0KXG8-F1
#
_entry.id   AF-A0A9P0KXG8-F1
#
_cell.length_a   1.000
_cell.length_b   1.000
_cell.length_c   1.000
_cell.angle_alpha   90.00
_cell.angle_beta   90.00
_cell.angle_gamma   90.00
#
_symmetry.space_group_name_H-M   'P 1'
#
loop_
_entity.id
_entity.type
_entity.pdbx_description
1 polymer ?
#
loop_
_entity_poly.entity_id
_entity_poly.type
_entity_poly.pdbx_seq_one_letter_code
_entity_poly.pdbx_strand_id
1 'polypeptide(L)'
;MEHNSKVAPGWNDPPVLNYSSSNPPPKSRIMNKRVAFPLNTNNVPGSSIPSSSSMPPLPQPQEDMFQATRQRLQGLFQNEEALYQFCKDWQDDKINEDCKRTVYYLGKYLSENNKGEAEKMKLKLCSSYKDVCQSWLDFIKF
;
A
#
# COMPACT_ATOMS: atom_id res chain seq x y z
N MET A 1 -32.32 -19.12 33.26
CA MET A 1 -32.01 -19.67 31.91
C MET A 1 -32.27 -18.55 30.92
N GLU A 2 -31.18 -17.87 30.58
CA GLU A 2 -31.10 -16.85 29.53
C GLU A 2 -31.31 -17.50 28.17
N HIS A 3 -32.08 -16.87 27.26
CA HIS A 3 -31.78 -16.88 25.83
C HIS A 3 -32.06 -15.50 25.24
N ASN A 4 -30.99 -14.71 25.21
CA ASN A 4 -30.81 -13.43 24.55
C ASN A 4 -30.68 -13.66 23.03
N SER A 5 -31.70 -13.33 22.23
CA SER A 5 -31.59 -13.23 20.78
C SER A 5 -30.95 -11.90 20.40
N LYS A 6 -29.64 -11.95 20.22
CA LYS A 6 -28.75 -10.92 19.69
C LYS A 6 -29.41 -10.18 18.51
N VAL A 7 -29.82 -8.94 18.74
CA VAL A 7 -30.05 -7.93 17.70
C VAL A 7 -28.71 -7.74 16.99
N ALA A 8 -28.59 -8.23 15.76
CA ALA A 8 -27.42 -7.97 14.94
C ALA A 8 -27.27 -6.44 14.78
N PRO A 9 -26.06 -5.88 14.94
CA PRO A 9 -25.88 -4.44 14.88
C PRO A 9 -26.12 -3.97 13.45
N GLY A 10 -27.31 -3.41 13.24
CA GLY A 10 -27.67 -2.35 12.29
C GLY A 10 -26.69 -2.08 11.16
N TRP A 11 -26.49 -3.05 10.28
CA TRP A 11 -25.89 -2.84 8.98
C TRP A 11 -27.00 -2.68 7.95
N ASN A 12 -27.43 -1.41 7.84
CA ASN A 12 -27.74 -0.72 6.60
C ASN A 12 -28.64 -1.46 5.59
N ASP A 13 -29.92 -1.60 5.93
CA ASP A 13 -30.94 -1.93 4.93
C ASP A 13 -31.22 -0.67 4.08
N PRO A 14 -30.89 -0.66 2.78
CA PRO A 14 -31.08 0.53 1.96
C PRO A 14 -32.58 0.84 1.80
N PRO A 15 -32.95 2.11 1.61
CA PRO A 15 -34.34 2.46 1.37
C PRO A 15 -34.84 1.79 0.09
N VAL A 16 -35.99 1.13 0.19
CA VAL A 16 -36.65 0.52 -0.97
C VAL A 16 -37.23 1.65 -1.81
N LEU A 17 -36.59 1.96 -2.94
CA LEU A 17 -37.08 2.99 -3.86
C LEU A 17 -38.31 2.48 -4.61
N ASN A 18 -39.43 3.18 -4.46
CA ASN A 18 -40.72 2.77 -5.02
C ASN A 18 -40.81 3.15 -6.51
N TYR A 19 -40.66 2.17 -7.40
CA TYR A 19 -40.76 2.38 -8.85
C TYR A 19 -42.19 2.13 -9.33
N SER A 20 -42.79 3.15 -9.93
CA SER A 20 -44.08 3.08 -10.61
C SER A 20 -43.87 3.18 -12.12
N SER A 21 -44.82 2.72 -12.93
CA SER A 21 -44.82 2.95 -14.40
C SER A 21 -44.71 4.44 -14.77
N SER A 22 -45.15 5.33 -13.86
CA SER A 22 -45.01 6.79 -13.96
C SER A 22 -43.67 7.34 -13.46
N ASN A 23 -42.81 6.52 -12.83
CA ASN A 23 -41.46 6.91 -12.40
C ASN A 23 -40.46 5.73 -12.55
N PRO A 24 -40.08 5.39 -13.80
CA PRO A 24 -39.19 4.27 -14.09
C PRO A 24 -37.75 4.57 -13.63
N PRO A 25 -36.96 3.53 -13.29
CA PRO A 25 -35.58 3.72 -12.85
C PRO A 25 -34.73 4.44 -13.90
N PRO A 26 -33.75 5.27 -13.49
CA PRO A 26 -32.81 5.89 -14.42
C PRO A 26 -32.02 4.81 -15.17
N LYS A 27 -32.19 4.71 -16.49
CA LYS A 27 -31.37 3.81 -17.31
C LYS A 27 -29.94 4.36 -17.28
N SER A 28 -29.07 3.68 -16.53
CA SER A 28 -27.66 4.03 -16.43
C SER A 28 -27.04 4.17 -17.82
N ARG A 29 -26.80 5.41 -18.23
CA ARG A 29 -25.79 5.76 -19.23
C ARG A 29 -24.92 6.86 -18.65
N ILE A 30 -24.31 6.59 -17.50
CA ILE A 30 -23.15 7.36 -17.06
C ILE A 30 -21.92 6.72 -17.71
N MET A 31 -21.80 6.95 -19.00
CA MET A 31 -20.51 6.81 -19.67
C MET A 31 -19.69 7.98 -19.13
N ASN A 32 -18.83 7.70 -18.14
CA ASN A 32 -17.86 8.66 -17.63
C ASN A 32 -17.00 9.14 -18.80
N LYS A 33 -17.45 10.23 -19.43
CA LYS A 33 -16.73 10.95 -20.47
C LYS A 33 -15.65 11.74 -19.76
N ARG A 34 -14.52 11.05 -19.64
CA ARG A 34 -13.24 11.51 -19.11
C ARG A 34 -12.95 12.92 -19.63
N VAL A 35 -12.63 13.82 -18.71
CA VAL A 35 -11.99 15.10 -19.04
C VAL A 35 -10.64 14.77 -19.68
N ALA A 36 -10.41 15.22 -20.91
CA ALA A 36 -9.16 14.97 -21.61
C ALA A 36 -8.06 15.91 -21.07
N PHE A 37 -6.90 15.35 -20.76
CA PHE A 37 -5.67 16.11 -20.53
C PHE A 37 -5.03 16.49 -21.88
N PRO A 38 -4.35 17.64 -21.99
CA PRO A 38 -3.76 18.06 -23.26
C PRO A 38 -2.55 17.20 -23.59
N LEU A 39 -2.65 16.40 -24.67
CA LEU A 39 -1.51 15.72 -25.29
C LEU A 39 -0.98 16.61 -26.41
N ASN A 40 0.26 17.04 -26.25
CA ASN A 40 1.06 17.75 -27.24
C ASN A 40 1.18 16.86 -28.50
N THR A 41 0.66 17.32 -29.64
CA THR A 41 0.61 16.53 -30.87
C THR A 41 1.98 16.50 -31.54
N ASN A 42 2.56 15.31 -31.70
CA ASN A 42 3.51 15.00 -32.76
C ASN A 42 3.19 13.60 -33.29
N ASN A 43 2.24 13.59 -34.23
CA ASN A 43 2.09 12.76 -35.43
C ASN A 43 2.83 11.41 -35.49
N VAL A 44 2.10 10.28 -35.47
CA VAL A 44 2.25 9.10 -36.38
C VAL A 44 1.11 8.09 -36.17
N PRO A 45 0.51 7.50 -37.23
CA PRO A 45 -0.42 6.37 -37.13
C PRO A 45 0.33 5.04 -37.33
N GLY A 46 0.27 4.13 -36.36
CA GLY A 46 0.86 2.80 -36.49
C GLY A 46 0.38 1.83 -35.42
N SER A 47 -0.45 0.87 -35.83
CA SER A 47 -0.91 -0.26 -35.03
C SER A 47 0.25 -1.08 -34.46
N SER A 48 0.30 -1.26 -33.13
CA SER A 48 0.90 -2.44 -32.49
C SER A 48 0.43 -2.55 -31.03
N ILE A 49 0.12 -3.78 -30.62
CA ILE A 49 -0.39 -4.19 -29.31
C ILE A 49 0.74 -4.08 -28.26
N PRO A 50 0.42 -3.73 -26.99
CA PRO A 50 0.77 -4.61 -25.88
C PRO A 50 -0.43 -4.74 -24.90
N SER A 51 -0.93 -5.94 -24.60
CA SER A 51 -0.41 -6.90 -23.61
C SER A 51 -0.13 -6.31 -22.23
N SER A 52 -0.71 -6.96 -21.21
CA SER A 52 -0.61 -6.73 -19.75
C SER A 52 -1.57 -5.67 -19.17
N SER A 53 -2.72 -6.16 -18.72
CA SER A 53 -3.63 -5.47 -17.80
C SER A 53 -2.92 -5.07 -16.51
N SER A 54 -2.46 -3.82 -16.45
CA SER A 54 -2.10 -3.13 -15.21
C SER A 54 -3.38 -2.89 -14.40
N MET A 55 -3.72 -3.80 -13.49
CA MET A 55 -4.65 -3.45 -12.42
C MET A 55 -4.00 -2.32 -11.60
N PRO A 56 -4.71 -1.20 -11.34
CA PRO A 56 -4.29 -0.30 -10.28
C PRO A 56 -4.45 -1.03 -8.93
N PRO A 57 -3.43 -1.04 -8.05
CA PRO A 57 -3.58 -1.64 -6.74
C PRO A 57 -4.63 -0.85 -5.94
N LEU A 58 -5.54 -1.59 -5.32
CA LEU A 58 -6.56 -1.09 -4.42
C LEU A 58 -5.89 -0.41 -3.21
N PRO A 59 -6.32 0.79 -2.76
CA PRO A 59 -5.75 1.40 -1.56
C PRO A 59 -6.25 0.64 -0.32
N GLN A 60 -5.45 -0.29 0.20
CA GLN A 60 -5.64 -0.84 1.54
C GLN A 60 -5.11 0.17 2.57
N PRO A 61 -5.85 0.51 3.64
CA PRO A 61 -5.40 1.47 4.66
C PRO A 61 -4.15 1.08 5.48
N GLN A 62 -3.56 -0.11 5.25
CA GLN A 62 -2.28 -0.54 5.82
C GLN A 62 -1.10 -0.42 4.83
N GLU A 63 -1.40 -0.10 3.58
CA GLU A 63 -0.44 0.03 2.47
C GLU A 63 0.44 1.29 2.62
N ASP A 64 -0.05 2.34 3.30
CA ASP A 64 0.68 3.61 3.43
C ASP A 64 2.02 3.49 4.16
N MET A 65 2.08 2.77 5.29
CA MET A 65 3.32 2.67 6.06
C MET A 65 4.37 1.82 5.33
N PHE A 66 3.92 0.71 4.73
CA PHE A 66 4.81 -0.15 3.94
C PHE A 66 5.36 0.60 2.73
N GLN A 67 4.49 1.22 1.93
CA GLN A 67 4.91 1.93 0.72
C GLN A 67 5.78 3.14 1.06
N ALA A 68 5.44 3.92 2.10
CA ALA A 68 6.27 5.03 2.54
C ALA A 68 7.66 4.57 3.01
N THR A 69 7.73 3.47 3.74
CA THR A 69 8.99 2.88 4.20
C THR A 69 9.81 2.36 3.02
N ARG A 70 9.18 1.62 2.11
CA ARG A 70 9.80 1.12 0.89
C ARG A 70 10.37 2.24 0.04
N GLN A 71 9.60 3.29 -0.22
CA GLN A 71 10.04 4.44 -1.02
C GLN A 71 11.27 5.12 -0.41
N ARG A 72 11.29 5.30 0.92
CA ARG A 72 12.43 5.90 1.63
C ARG A 72 13.68 5.01 1.59
N LEU A 73 13.50 3.70 1.75
CA LEU A 73 14.62 2.77 1.83
C LEU A 73 15.11 2.28 0.46
N GLN A 74 14.29 2.35 -0.60
CA GLN A 74 14.64 1.84 -1.94
C GLN A 74 15.96 2.40 -2.46
N GLY A 75 16.25 3.68 -2.23
CA GLY A 75 17.52 4.30 -2.63
C GLY A 75 18.71 4.02 -1.70
N LEU A 76 18.46 3.37 -0.55
CA LEU A 76 19.45 3.08 0.48
C LEU A 76 19.89 1.62 0.46
N PHE A 77 19.07 0.73 -0.10
CA PHE A 77 19.45 -0.66 -0.33
C PHE A 77 20.51 -0.75 -1.43
N GLN A 78 21.64 -1.38 -1.11
CA GLN A 78 22.70 -1.68 -2.08
C GLN A 78 22.37 -2.89 -2.97
N ASN A 79 21.45 -3.76 -2.52
CA ASN A 79 21.03 -4.95 -3.26
C ASN A 79 19.50 -4.95 -3.44
N GLU A 80 19.04 -5.14 -4.68
CA GLU A 80 17.63 -5.30 -5.01
C GLU A 80 17.03 -6.59 -4.44
N GLU A 81 17.83 -7.65 -4.28
CA GLU A 81 17.40 -8.90 -3.65
C GLU A 81 17.08 -8.69 -2.16
N ALA A 82 17.85 -7.86 -1.48
CA ALA A 82 17.60 -7.50 -0.08
C ALA A 82 16.30 -6.69 0.06
N LEU A 83 16.01 -5.80 -0.89
CA LEU A 83 14.73 -5.08 -0.95
C LEU A 83 13.55 -6.04 -1.20
N TYR A 84 13.72 -7.01 -2.09
CA TYR A 84 12.71 -8.03 -2.33
C TYR A 84 12.45 -8.88 -1.08
N GLN A 85 13.51 -9.32 -0.40
CA GLN A 85 13.41 -10.11 0.84
C GLN A 85 12.71 -9.31 1.95
N PHE A 86 13.07 -8.04 2.13
CA PHE A 86 12.37 -7.12 3.03
C PHE A 86 10.87 -7.03 2.72
N CYS A 87 10.51 -6.83 1.44
CA CYS A 87 9.11 -6.74 1.02
C CYS A 87 8.35 -8.04 1.30
N LYS A 88 8.99 -9.18 1.01
CA LYS A 88 8.41 -10.50 1.26
C LYS A 88 8.20 -10.75 2.75
N ASP A 89 9.21 -10.53 3.58
CA ASP A 89 9.10 -10.76 5.03
C ASP A 89 8.09 -9.80 5.68
N TRP A 90 7.92 -8.59 5.14
CA TRP A 90 6.89 -7.66 5.56
C TRP A 90 5.47 -8.13 5.19
N GLN A 91 5.28 -8.66 3.98
CA GLN A 91 3.99 -9.17 3.51
C GLN A 91 3.60 -10.51 4.15
N ASP A 92 4.58 -11.37 4.42
CA ASP A 92 4.42 -12.67 5.09
C ASP A 92 4.14 -12.51 6.61
N ASP A 93 4.00 -11.27 7.10
CA ASP A 93 3.78 -10.89 8.51
C ASP A 93 4.80 -11.51 9.49
N LYS A 94 5.99 -11.86 8.98
CA LYS A 94 7.12 -12.33 9.81
C LYS A 94 7.71 -11.24 10.68
N ILE A 95 7.42 -10.00 10.33
CA ILE A 95 7.93 -8.80 10.98
C ILE A 95 6.80 -8.24 11.88
N ASN A 96 7.00 -8.25 13.20
CA ASN A 96 6.02 -7.69 14.15
C ASN A 96 5.76 -6.19 13.90
N GLU A 97 4.61 -5.68 14.34
CA GLU A 97 4.23 -4.26 14.22
C GLU A 97 5.27 -3.31 14.84
N ASP A 98 5.89 -3.67 15.96
CA ASP A 98 6.98 -2.90 16.57
C ASP A 98 8.23 -2.83 15.68
N CYS A 99 8.53 -3.90 14.95
CA CYS A 99 9.61 -3.93 13.99
C CYS A 99 9.26 -3.06 12.78
N LYS A 100 8.06 -3.23 12.19
CA LYS A 100 7.56 -2.38 11.09
C LYS A 100 7.65 -0.89 11.44
N ARG A 101 7.24 -0.51 12.65
CA ARG A 101 7.35 0.85 13.18
C ARG A 101 8.79 1.32 13.31
N THR A 102 9.69 0.46 13.81
CA THR A 102 11.11 0.80 13.95
C THR A 102 11.77 1.00 12.58
N VAL A 103 11.45 0.17 11.58
CA VAL A 103 11.92 0.34 10.19
C VAL A 103 11.35 1.61 9.56
N TYR A 104 10.08 1.96 9.84
CA TYR A 104 9.51 3.22 9.39
C TYR A 104 10.26 4.44 9.94
N TYR A 105 10.57 4.43 11.25
CA TYR A 105 11.36 5.50 11.88
C TYR A 105 12.80 5.53 11.37
N LEU A 106 13.41 4.37 11.12
CA LEU A 106 14.72 4.27 10.48
C LEU A 106 14.73 5.03 9.14
N GLY A 107 13.78 4.73 8.26
CA GLY A 107 13.65 5.43 6.97
C GLY A 107 13.37 6.92 7.14
N LYS A 108 12.60 7.31 8.17
CA LYS A 108 12.34 8.71 8.52
C LYS A 108 13.64 9.45 8.91
N TYR A 109 14.43 8.91 9.83
CA TYR A 109 15.67 9.55 10.29
C TYR A 109 16.73 9.62 9.20
N LEU A 110 16.80 8.61 8.33
CA LEU A 110 17.65 8.63 7.15
C LEU A 110 17.23 9.75 6.18
N SER A 111 15.93 10.00 6.02
CA SER A 111 15.42 11.11 5.20
C SER A 111 15.69 12.48 5.82
N GLU A 112 15.69 12.57 7.16
CA GLU A 112 15.97 13.80 7.92
C GLU A 112 17.48 14.06 8.11
N ASN A 113 18.36 13.27 7.47
CA ASN A 113 19.82 13.32 7.60
C ASN A 113 20.33 13.13 9.04
N ASN A 114 19.53 12.50 9.91
CA ASN A 114 19.87 12.23 11.31
C ASN A 114 20.45 10.81 11.45
N LYS A 115 21.74 10.67 11.11
CA LYS A 115 22.44 9.38 11.12
C LYS A 115 22.53 8.73 12.50
N GLY A 116 22.70 9.53 13.55
CA GLY A 116 22.84 9.00 14.92
C GLY A 116 21.57 8.28 15.42
N GLU A 117 20.39 8.87 15.19
CA GLU A 117 19.13 8.22 15.54
C GLU A 117 18.80 7.05 14.59
N ALA A 118 19.19 7.14 13.32
CA ALA A 118 19.05 6.03 12.37
C ALA A 118 19.86 4.79 12.81
N GLU A 119 21.13 4.97 13.23
CA GLU A 119 21.96 3.89 13.74
C GLU A 119 21.38 3.26 15.02
N LYS A 120 20.82 4.07 15.91
CA LYS A 120 20.12 3.59 17.11
C LYS A 120 18.91 2.73 16.76
N MET A 121 18.13 3.12 15.74
CA MET A 121 17.01 2.31 15.26
C MET A 121 17.49 1.02 14.58
N LYS A 122 18.58 1.06 13.81
CA LYS A 122 19.22 -0.14 13.25
C LYS A 122 19.69 -1.09 14.35
N LEU A 123 20.35 -0.58 15.39
CA LEU A 123 20.83 -1.39 16.51
C LEU A 123 19.66 -2.07 17.25
N LYS A 124 18.55 -1.35 17.42
CA LYS A 124 17.32 -1.90 18.00
C LYS A 124 16.76 -3.05 17.15
N LEU A 125 16.74 -2.89 15.83
CA LEU A 125 16.34 -3.94 14.88
C LEU A 125 17.27 -5.16 14.96
N CYS A 126 18.58 -4.94 14.95
CA CYS A 126 19.59 -5.99 15.09
C CYS A 126 19.51 -6.75 16.42
N SER A 127 19.02 -6.11 17.50
CA SER A 127 18.95 -6.75 18.82
C SER A 127 17.65 -7.52 19.03
N SER A 128 16.53 -6.97 18.54
CA SER A 128 15.19 -7.52 18.83
C SER A 128 14.67 -8.45 17.72
N TYR A 129 15.11 -8.23 16.48
CA TYR A 129 14.59 -8.90 15.28
C TYR A 129 15.72 -9.41 14.38
N LYS A 130 16.84 -9.78 14.99
CA LYS A 130 18.08 -10.19 14.30
C LYS A 130 17.80 -11.26 13.25
N ASP A 131 17.12 -12.32 13.63
CA ASP A 131 16.94 -13.51 12.79
C ASP A 131 16.14 -13.23 11.51
N VAL A 132 15.25 -12.23 11.54
CA VAL A 132 14.40 -11.87 10.39
C VAL A 132 14.98 -10.72 9.60
N CYS A 133 15.49 -9.69 10.29
CA CYS A 133 15.92 -8.45 9.63
C CYS A 133 17.34 -8.53 9.09
N GLN A 134 18.23 -9.34 9.69
CA GLN A 134 19.65 -9.35 9.34
C GLN A 134 19.90 -9.71 7.87
N SER A 135 19.03 -10.53 7.26
CA SER A 135 19.13 -10.94 5.85
C SER A 135 19.12 -9.77 4.87
N TRP A 136 18.47 -8.65 5.21
CA TRP A 136 18.37 -7.47 4.35
C TRP A 136 18.93 -6.19 5.00
N LEU A 137 18.99 -6.11 6.33
CA LEU A 137 19.39 -4.90 7.08
C LEU A 137 20.88 -4.53 6.90
N ASP A 138 21.76 -5.51 6.67
CA ASP A 138 23.19 -5.28 6.42
C ASP A 138 23.45 -4.60 5.07
N PHE A 139 22.49 -4.69 4.14
CA PHE A 139 22.58 -4.08 2.81
C PHE A 139 22.04 -2.65 2.75
N ILE A 140 21.55 -2.10 3.87
CA ILE A 140 21.10 -0.71 3.96
C ILE A 140 22.30 0.21 4.21
N LYS A 141 22.47 1.20 3.34
CA LYS A 141 23.50 2.24 3.45
C LYS A 141 23.05 3.38 4.38
N PHE A 142 23.96 3.83 5.23
CA PHE A 142 23.80 4.93 6.20
C PHE A 142 24.67 6.15 5.82
#